data_AF-A0A9N8E4Z4-F1
#
_entry.id   AF-A0A9N8E4Z4-F1
#
_cell.length_a   1.000
_cell.length_b   1.000
_cell.length_c   1.000
_cell.angle_alpha   90.00
_cell.angle_beta   90.00
_cell.angle_gamma   90.00
#
_symmetry.space_group_name_H-M   'P 1'
#
loop_
_entity.id
_entity.type
_entity.pdbx_description
1 polymer ?
#
loop_
_entity_poly.entity_id
_entity_poly.type
_entity_poly.pdbx_seq_one_letter_code
_entity_poly.pdbx_strand_id
1 'polypeptide(L)'
;MASSVTTKLPAAVRKLCQHGVEALKPQLIKNSNTRLSQHWNPPAIPKRSQSMLRKRAVREGTYGSFDATTGKGWDPAWDIELAKTGNGGGNGRIRLRPNKKTSRDRTREQRAQKIEKTMEDMDEQIAQYYMDRKAEKPVKDFEWYFKKHTRRK
;
A
#
# COMPACT_ATOMS: atom_id res chain seq x y z
N MET A 1 14.41 12.38 58.81
CA MET A 1 13.17 11.62 58.51
C MET A 1 12.63 12.12 57.17
N ALA A 2 12.71 11.31 56.12
CA ALA A 2 12.28 11.72 54.78
C ALA A 2 10.74 11.70 54.71
N SER A 3 10.14 12.86 54.52
CA SER A 3 8.71 13.03 54.30
C SER A 3 8.27 12.22 53.07
N SER A 4 7.43 11.19 53.27
CA SER A 4 6.81 10.44 52.19
C SER A 4 5.78 11.32 51.49
N VAL A 5 6.20 12.08 50.49
CA VAL A 5 5.29 12.79 49.59
C VAL A 5 4.43 11.73 48.90
N THR A 6 3.15 11.64 49.25
CA THR A 6 2.17 10.80 48.57
C THR A 6 1.81 11.43 47.23
N THR A 7 2.77 11.42 46.29
CA THR A 7 2.51 11.86 44.92
C THR A 7 1.46 10.93 44.33
N LYS A 8 0.23 11.42 44.17
CA LYS A 8 -0.84 10.68 43.51
C LYS A 8 -0.35 10.20 42.15
N LEU A 9 -0.42 8.89 41.92
CA LEU A 9 -0.02 8.31 40.64
C LEU A 9 -0.83 8.93 39.50
N PRO A 10 -0.20 9.21 38.34
CA PRO A 10 -0.90 9.68 37.16
C PRO A 10 -2.06 8.76 36.79
N ALA A 11 -3.16 9.31 36.28
CA ALA A 11 -4.36 8.54 35.97
C ALA A 11 -4.10 7.34 35.04
N ALA A 12 -3.18 7.48 34.08
CA ALA A 12 -2.78 6.39 33.19
C ALA A 12 -2.07 5.25 33.94
N VAL A 13 -1.18 5.57 34.88
CA VAL A 13 -0.46 4.58 35.71
C VAL A 13 -1.44 3.86 36.63
N ARG A 14 -2.36 4.60 37.25
CA ARG A 14 -3.42 4.00 38.07
C ARG A 14 -4.25 2.98 37.29
N LYS A 15 -4.66 3.32 36.07
CA LYS A 15 -5.43 2.42 35.21
C LYS A 15 -4.63 1.18 34.80
N LEU A 16 -3.31 1.31 34.59
CA LEU A 16 -2.43 0.17 34.38
C LEU A 16 -2.32 -0.71 35.62
N CYS A 17 -2.14 -0.13 36.80
CA CYS A 17 -2.11 -0.91 38.05
C CYS A 17 -3.43 -1.65 38.30
N GLN A 18 -4.57 -1.06 37.95
CA GLN A 18 -5.90 -1.63 38.19
C GLN A 18 -6.31 -2.71 37.18
N HIS A 19 -6.01 -2.50 35.89
CA HIS A 19 -6.53 -3.36 34.82
C HIS A 19 -5.43 -4.02 33.98
N GLY A 20 -4.16 -3.73 34.26
CA GLY A 20 -3.02 -4.27 33.51
C GLY A 20 -3.14 -4.00 32.01
N VAL A 21 -2.94 -5.05 31.22
CA VAL A 21 -2.93 -5.01 29.75
C VAL A 21 -4.30 -4.60 29.18
N GLU A 22 -5.40 -4.92 29.87
CA GLU A 22 -6.75 -4.63 29.39
C GLU A 22 -7.02 -3.12 29.32
N ALA A 23 -6.31 -2.30 30.11
CA ALA A 23 -6.38 -0.84 29.99
C ALA A 23 -5.88 -0.30 28.64
N LEU A 24 -5.06 -1.09 27.93
CA LEU A 24 -4.42 -0.72 26.67
C LEU A 24 -5.22 -1.17 25.45
N LYS A 25 -6.18 -2.08 25.62
CA LYS A 25 -7.00 -2.66 24.55
C LYS A 25 -8.37 -1.98 24.45
N PRO A 26 -8.92 -1.79 23.24
CA PRO A 26 -10.31 -1.40 23.09
C PRO A 26 -11.22 -2.56 23.52
N GLN A 27 -12.40 -2.22 24.06
CA GLN A 27 -13.37 -3.21 24.57
C GLN A 27 -14.69 -3.08 23.82
N LEU A 28 -15.30 -4.22 23.45
CA LEU A 28 -16.62 -4.24 22.84
C LEU A 28 -17.68 -4.27 23.95
N ILE A 29 -18.51 -3.24 24.04
CA ILE A 29 -19.66 -3.25 24.94
C ILE A 29 -20.84 -3.91 24.22
N LYS A 30 -21.29 -5.03 24.75
CA LYS A 30 -22.51 -5.72 24.29
C LYS A 30 -23.65 -5.31 25.21
N ASN A 31 -24.54 -4.43 24.74
CA ASN A 31 -25.75 -4.09 25.46
C ASN A 31 -26.72 -5.29 25.41
N SER A 32 -27.07 -5.86 26.57
CA SER A 32 -27.97 -7.02 26.67
C SER A 32 -29.37 -6.75 26.12
N ASN A 33 -29.82 -5.49 26.16
CA ASN A 33 -31.20 -5.12 25.88
C ASN A 33 -31.47 -4.77 24.41
N THR A 34 -30.45 -4.67 23.56
CA THR A 34 -30.64 -4.34 22.14
C THR A 34 -29.54 -4.97 21.30
N ARG A 35 -29.88 -5.97 20.47
CA ARG A 35 -28.93 -6.64 19.55
C ARG A 35 -28.25 -5.67 18.57
N LEU A 36 -28.82 -4.47 18.37
CA LEU A 36 -28.38 -3.46 17.41
C LEU A 36 -27.39 -2.43 17.96
N SER A 37 -27.16 -2.34 19.28
CA SER A 37 -26.31 -1.29 19.88
C SER A 37 -25.00 -1.85 20.46
N GLN A 38 -24.23 -2.56 19.65
CA GLN A 38 -22.84 -2.87 19.98
C GLN A 38 -21.95 -1.71 19.55
N HIS A 39 -21.12 -1.20 20.45
CA HIS A 39 -20.11 -0.18 20.12
C HIS A 39 -18.78 -0.49 20.79
N TRP A 40 -17.71 -0.07 20.13
CA TRP A 40 -16.35 -0.23 20.63
C TRP A 40 -15.97 0.95 21.52
N ASN A 41 -15.62 0.65 22.77
CA ASN A 41 -14.99 1.61 23.63
C ASN A 41 -13.49 1.73 23.33
N PRO A 42 -12.96 2.95 23.25
CA PRO A 42 -11.53 3.15 23.13
C PRO A 42 -10.81 2.60 24.38
N PRO A 43 -9.50 2.32 24.29
CA PRO A 43 -8.74 1.86 25.43
C PRO A 43 -8.80 2.86 26.58
N ALA A 44 -8.80 2.36 27.81
CA ALA A 44 -8.89 3.18 29.02
C ALA A 44 -7.73 4.20 29.13
N ILE A 45 -6.60 3.90 28.48
CA ILE A 45 -5.43 4.78 28.35
C ILE A 45 -5.22 5.14 26.88
N PRO A 46 -5.17 6.42 26.51
CA PRO A 46 -4.97 6.84 25.14
C PRO A 46 -3.53 6.55 24.67
N LYS A 47 -3.36 6.26 23.37
CA LYS A 47 -2.08 5.89 22.75
C LYS A 47 -0.92 6.84 23.07
N ARG A 48 -1.17 8.15 23.12
CA ARG A 48 -0.15 9.15 23.48
C ARG A 48 0.42 8.91 24.88
N SER A 49 -0.44 8.64 25.86
CA SER A 49 -0.03 8.36 27.23
C SER A 49 0.75 7.05 27.33
N GLN A 50 0.33 6.03 26.58
CA GLN A 50 1.05 4.74 26.47
C GLN A 50 2.48 4.97 25.97
N SER A 51 2.64 5.68 24.83
CA SER A 51 3.95 6.00 24.26
C SER A 51 4.84 6.82 25.20
N MET A 52 4.25 7.74 25.98
CA MET A 52 4.99 8.52 26.97
C MET A 52 5.49 7.65 28.14
N LEU A 53 4.64 6.77 28.68
CA LEU A 53 5.02 5.84 29.74
C LEU A 53 6.10 4.86 29.26
N ARG A 54 5.95 4.33 28.05
CA ARG A 54 6.97 3.50 27.39
C ARG A 54 8.31 4.22 27.27
N LYS A 55 8.32 5.43 26.72
CA LYS A 55 9.55 6.25 26.59
C LYS A 55 10.20 6.55 27.94
N ARG A 56 9.37 6.80 28.96
CA ARG A 56 9.85 7.01 30.33
C ARG A 56 10.51 5.74 30.89
N ALA A 57 9.87 4.59 30.76
CA ALA A 57 10.43 3.31 31.20
C ALA A 57 11.75 2.97 30.49
N VAL A 58 11.87 3.26 29.19
CA VAL A 58 13.13 3.10 28.44
C VAL A 58 14.22 4.03 28.99
N ARG A 59 13.90 5.29 29.28
CA ARG A 59 14.86 6.25 29.85
C ARG A 59 15.31 5.86 31.26
N GLU A 60 14.40 5.34 32.07
CA GLU A 60 14.64 4.94 33.46
C GLU A 60 15.23 3.53 33.59
N GLY A 61 15.39 2.78 32.48
CA GLY A 61 15.93 1.42 32.48
C GLY A 61 14.96 0.35 33.01
N THR A 62 13.68 0.70 33.20
CA THR A 62 12.63 -0.21 33.71
C THR A 62 11.80 -0.83 32.58
N TYR A 63 12.31 -0.86 31.36
CA TYR A 63 11.66 -1.51 30.22
C TYR A 63 11.99 -3.01 30.25
N GLY A 64 10.96 -3.87 30.31
CA GLY A 64 11.11 -5.32 30.41
C GLY A 64 10.10 -5.98 31.35
N SER A 65 9.76 -5.29 32.45
CA SER A 65 8.75 -5.76 33.40
C SER A 65 8.00 -4.55 33.97
N PHE A 66 6.72 -4.74 34.28
CA PHE A 66 5.90 -3.73 34.96
C PHE A 66 5.63 -4.15 36.39
N ASP A 67 5.99 -3.29 37.34
CA ASP A 67 5.65 -3.47 38.74
C ASP A 67 4.33 -2.77 39.07
N ALA A 68 3.29 -3.56 39.35
CA ALA A 68 1.96 -3.06 39.67
C ALA A 68 1.91 -2.32 41.02
N THR A 69 2.83 -2.60 41.94
CA THR A 69 2.85 -1.98 43.28
C THR A 69 3.41 -0.56 43.23
N THR A 70 4.52 -0.37 42.51
CA THR A 70 5.16 0.94 42.35
C THR A 70 4.62 1.71 41.14
N GLY A 71 3.96 1.03 40.20
CA GLY A 71 3.48 1.62 38.94
C GLY A 71 4.61 2.01 37.99
N LYS A 72 5.79 1.40 38.15
CA LYS A 72 6.99 1.66 37.37
C LYS A 72 7.22 0.55 36.36
N GLY A 73 7.83 0.92 35.24
CA GLY A 73 8.19 -0.02 34.19
C GLY A 73 7.21 -0.07 33.03
N TRP A 74 7.56 -0.90 32.07
CA TRP A 74 6.75 -1.18 30.89
C TRP A 74 7.07 -2.60 30.43
N ASP A 75 6.04 -3.41 30.25
CA ASP A 75 6.17 -4.77 29.74
C ASP A 75 6.20 -4.75 28.20
N PRO A 76 7.26 -5.26 27.55
CA PRO A 76 7.34 -5.36 26.10
C PRO A 76 6.19 -6.15 25.47
N ALA A 77 5.58 -7.10 26.18
CA ALA A 77 4.43 -7.86 25.69
C ALA A 77 3.19 -6.98 25.44
N TRP A 78 3.15 -5.76 26.00
CA TRP A 78 2.09 -4.78 25.76
C TRP A 78 2.29 -3.98 24.49
N ASP A 79 3.53 -3.93 23.99
CA ASP A 79 3.76 -3.39 22.67
C ASP A 79 3.05 -4.34 21.70
N ILE A 80 2.02 -3.84 21.02
CA ILE A 80 1.49 -4.54 19.86
C ILE A 80 2.69 -4.61 18.92
N GLU A 81 3.27 -5.81 18.78
CA GLU A 81 4.07 -6.12 17.63
C GLU A 81 3.15 -5.80 16.45
N LEU A 82 3.34 -4.63 15.84
CA LEU A 82 2.96 -4.45 14.46
C LEU A 82 3.82 -5.49 13.76
N ALA A 83 3.32 -6.72 13.74
CA ALA A 83 3.77 -7.71 12.81
C ALA A 83 3.82 -6.93 11.49
N LYS A 84 4.97 -6.94 10.84
CA LYS A 84 5.21 -7.56 9.53
C LYS A 84 3.98 -7.85 8.63
N THR A 85 2.77 -8.00 9.15
CA THR A 85 1.49 -7.80 8.48
C THR A 85 1.34 -6.34 8.05
N GLY A 86 1.95 -6.02 6.90
CA GLY A 86 1.14 -5.93 5.69
C GLY A 86 -0.07 -4.99 5.64
N ASN A 87 -0.43 -4.18 6.64
CA ASN A 87 -1.67 -3.38 6.67
C ASN A 87 -1.55 -1.94 7.21
N GLY A 88 -0.34 -1.47 7.56
CA GLY A 88 -0.06 -0.03 7.75
C GLY A 88 0.42 0.63 6.45
N GLY A 89 -0.34 1.58 5.89
CA GLY A 89 0.14 2.42 4.80
C GLY A 89 1.31 3.28 5.29
N GLY A 90 2.49 3.06 4.73
CA GLY A 90 3.71 3.80 5.09
C GLY A 90 4.82 2.91 5.67
N ASN A 91 5.75 2.52 4.80
CA ASN A 91 7.17 2.25 5.09
C ASN A 91 7.57 1.32 6.25
N GLY A 92 6.78 0.29 6.56
CA GLY A 92 7.18 -0.72 7.57
C GLY A 92 6.86 -2.17 7.24
N ARG A 93 6.46 -2.48 6.01
CA ARG A 93 6.05 -3.84 5.63
C ARG A 93 7.25 -4.60 5.06
N ILE A 94 7.54 -5.77 5.62
CA ILE A 94 8.34 -6.80 4.94
C ILE A 94 7.66 -7.06 3.60
N ARG A 95 8.30 -6.62 2.52
CA ARG A 95 7.81 -6.81 1.15
C ARG A 95 8.09 -8.26 0.75
N LEU A 96 7.37 -9.20 1.37
CA LEU A 96 7.38 -10.61 0.96
C LEU A 96 6.85 -10.79 -0.47
N ARG A 97 6.10 -9.80 -0.97
CA ARG A 97 5.62 -9.78 -2.36
C ARG A 97 6.63 -9.06 -3.26
N PRO A 98 7.04 -9.70 -4.38
CA PRO A 98 7.83 -9.00 -5.39
C PRO A 98 7.06 -7.79 -5.92
N ASN A 99 7.80 -6.75 -6.27
CA ASN A 99 7.22 -5.53 -6.83
C ASN A 99 6.54 -5.87 -8.17
N LYS A 100 5.36 -5.30 -8.41
CA LYS A 100 4.59 -5.39 -9.66
C LYS A 100 5.37 -4.94 -10.91
N LYS A 101 6.50 -4.24 -10.72
CA LYS A 101 7.29 -3.54 -11.77
C LYS A 101 6.48 -2.46 -12.49
N THR A 102 7.15 -1.61 -13.28
CA THR A 102 6.48 -0.53 -14.02
C THR A 102 5.67 -1.09 -15.20
N SER A 103 4.77 -0.28 -15.77
CA SER A 103 4.03 -0.70 -16.98
C SER A 103 4.96 -1.01 -18.16
N ARG A 104 6.05 -0.25 -18.30
CA ARG A 104 7.06 -0.41 -19.35
C ARG A 104 7.80 -1.74 -19.20
N ASP A 105 8.16 -2.13 -17.98
CA ASP A 105 8.89 -3.40 -17.75
C ASP A 105 8.01 -4.62 -18.01
N ARG A 106 6.73 -4.54 -17.63
CA ARG A 106 5.76 -5.63 -17.84
C ARG A 106 5.45 -5.91 -19.31
N THR A 107 5.58 -4.91 -20.19
CA THR A 107 5.20 -5.00 -21.61
C THR A 107 6.39 -5.02 -22.55
N ARG A 108 7.62 -5.04 -22.02
CA ARG A 108 8.85 -4.94 -22.83
C ARG A 108 9.01 -6.12 -23.81
N GLU A 109 8.74 -7.34 -23.34
CA GLU A 109 8.83 -8.56 -24.15
C GLU A 109 7.80 -8.58 -25.27
N GLN A 110 6.54 -8.28 -24.95
CA GLN A 110 5.46 -8.20 -25.95
C GLN A 110 5.76 -7.14 -27.03
N ARG A 111 6.35 -6.01 -26.63
CA ARG A 111 6.77 -4.98 -27.58
C ARG A 111 7.92 -5.45 -28.48
N ALA A 112 8.87 -6.20 -27.94
CA ALA A 112 9.97 -6.77 -28.73
C ALA A 112 9.44 -7.79 -29.76
N GLN A 113 8.61 -8.74 -29.33
CA GLN A 113 7.97 -9.73 -30.22
C GLN A 113 7.17 -9.08 -31.35
N LYS A 114 6.45 -7.98 -31.05
CA LYS A 114 5.70 -7.25 -32.08
C LYS A 114 6.65 -6.60 -33.10
N ILE A 115 7.78 -6.08 -32.66
CA ILE A 115 8.78 -5.47 -33.55
C ILE A 115 9.39 -6.57 -34.43
N GLU A 116 9.84 -7.67 -33.84
CA GLU A 116 10.44 -8.81 -34.57
C GLU A 116 9.51 -9.31 -35.66
N LYS A 117 8.25 -9.60 -35.32
CA LYS A 117 7.24 -10.01 -36.32
C LYS A 117 7.05 -8.98 -37.43
N THR A 118 7.03 -7.68 -37.08
CA THR A 118 6.88 -6.62 -38.09
C THR A 118 8.08 -6.57 -39.03
N MET A 119 9.29 -6.88 -38.54
CA MET A 119 10.49 -6.92 -39.37
C MET A 119 10.52 -8.16 -40.28
N GLU A 120 10.04 -9.31 -39.78
CA GLU A 120 9.89 -10.53 -40.57
C GLU A 120 8.89 -10.34 -41.73
N ASP A 121 7.73 -9.75 -41.45
CA ASP A 121 6.66 -9.52 -42.44
C ASP A 121 6.97 -8.33 -43.39
N MET A 122 8.10 -7.64 -43.22
CA MET A 122 8.35 -6.35 -43.88
C MET A 122 8.54 -6.48 -45.39
N ASP A 123 9.23 -7.53 -45.84
CA ASP A 123 9.49 -7.75 -47.27
C ASP A 123 8.18 -8.03 -48.04
N GLU A 124 7.28 -8.81 -47.45
CA GLU A 124 5.97 -9.10 -48.02
C GLU A 124 5.10 -7.84 -48.11
N GLN A 125 5.09 -7.02 -47.06
CA GLN A 125 4.36 -5.75 -47.04
C GLN A 125 4.89 -4.78 -48.11
N ILE A 126 6.22 -4.74 -48.30
CA ILE A 126 6.86 -3.93 -49.35
C ILE A 126 6.44 -4.42 -50.73
N ALA A 127 6.51 -5.74 -50.97
CA ALA A 127 6.11 -6.33 -52.24
C ALA A 127 4.64 -6.04 -52.56
N GLN A 128 3.76 -6.20 -51.58
CA GLN A 128 2.34 -5.93 -51.72
C GLN A 128 2.06 -4.45 -52.02
N TYR A 129 2.72 -3.53 -51.30
CA TYR A 129 2.64 -2.09 -51.57
C TYR A 129 3.01 -1.74 -53.02
N TYR A 130 4.07 -2.36 -53.56
CA TYR A 130 4.46 -2.12 -54.96
C TYR A 130 3.47 -2.71 -55.96
N MET A 131 2.87 -3.86 -55.67
CA MET A 131 1.81 -4.46 -56.50
C MET A 131 0.57 -3.56 -56.51
N ASP A 132 0.12 -3.10 -55.34
CA ASP A 132 -1.04 -2.22 -55.21
C ASP A 132 -0.83 -0.90 -55.95
N ARG A 133 0.35 -0.28 -55.76
CA ARG A 133 0.72 0.96 -56.48
C ARG A 133 0.82 0.75 -57.99
N LYS A 134 1.16 -0.45 -58.45
CA LYS A 134 1.15 -0.78 -59.89
C LYS A 134 -0.27 -0.97 -60.41
N ALA A 135 -1.15 -1.62 -59.63
CA ALA A 135 -2.54 -1.85 -59.98
C ALA A 135 -3.36 -0.54 -60.00
N GLU A 136 -3.05 0.41 -59.12
CA GLU A 136 -3.70 1.72 -59.06
C GLU A 136 -3.38 2.61 -60.28
N LYS A 137 -2.25 2.37 -60.97
CA LYS A 137 -1.91 3.17 -62.16
C LYS A 137 -2.97 2.96 -63.25
N PRO A 138 -3.53 4.04 -63.82
CA PRO A 138 -4.53 3.92 -64.86
C PRO A 138 -3.96 3.20 -66.08
N VAL A 139 -4.75 2.29 -66.65
CA VAL A 139 -4.39 1.55 -67.87
C VAL A 139 -4.33 2.55 -69.02
N LYS A 140 -3.15 2.66 -69.64
CA LYS A 140 -2.89 3.57 -70.78
C LYS A 140 -3.34 2.94 -72.09
N ASP A 141 -4.63 2.69 -72.22
CA ASP A 141 -5.22 2.19 -73.47
C ASP A 141 -5.54 3.32 -74.46
N PHE A 142 -5.92 2.94 -75.68
CA PHE A 142 -6.31 3.86 -76.75
C PHE A 142 -7.30 4.93 -76.26
N GLU A 143 -8.32 4.53 -75.50
CA GLU A 143 -9.33 5.45 -74.97
C GLU A 143 -8.75 6.43 -73.93
N TRP A 144 -7.75 6.02 -73.15
CA TRP A 144 -7.04 6.90 -72.22
C TRP A 144 -6.26 7.98 -72.98
N TYR A 145 -5.53 7.59 -74.04
CA TYR A 145 -4.82 8.54 -74.89
C TYR A 145 -5.78 9.47 -75.64
N PHE A 146 -6.88 8.94 -76.17
CA PHE A 146 -7.90 9.72 -76.86
C PHE A 146 -8.53 10.77 -75.93
N LYS A 147 -8.96 10.39 -74.72
CA LYS A 147 -9.50 11.34 -73.71
C LYS A 147 -8.47 12.39 -73.27
N LYS A 148 -7.18 12.03 -73.17
CA LYS A 148 -6.11 12.96 -72.78
C LYS A 148 -5.84 14.04 -73.84
N HIS A 149 -5.87 13.68 -75.12
CA HIS A 149 -5.57 14.61 -76.22
C HIS A 149 -6.78 15.44 -76.63
N THR A 150 -8.01 14.95 -76.46
CA THR A 150 -9.24 15.69 -76.78
C THR A 150 -9.67 16.69 -75.71
N ARG A 151 -9.30 16.47 -74.44
CA ARG A 151 -9.56 17.41 -73.32
C ARG A 151 -8.60 18.60 -73.25
N ARG A 152 -7.61 18.70 -74.14
CA ARG A 152 -6.73 19.88 -74.26
C ARG A 152 -7.29 20.84 -75.30
N LYS A 153 -8.30 21.62 -74.91
CA LYS A 153 -8.74 22.86 -75.56
C LYS A 153 -9.12 23.85 -74.48
#